data_AF-A0A954FRR1-F1
#
_entry.id   AF-A0A954FRR1-F1
#
_cell.length_a   1.000
_cell.length_b   1.000
_cell.length_c   1.000
_cell.angle_alpha   90.00
_cell.angle_beta   90.00
_cell.angle_gamma   90.00
#
_symmetry.space_group_name_H-M   'P 1'
#
loop_
_entity.id
_entity.type
_entity.pdbx_description
1 polymer ?
#
loop_
_entity_poly.entity_id
_entity_poly.type
_entity_poly.pdbx_seq_one_letter_code
_entity_poly.pdbx_strand_id
1 'polypeptide(L)'
;MFLFRSIRRRLVSLFTGVMLLVIAMAVIGAFGLVWHQEAVDELDFLLHRSPDLAHLSRSMSRIPESLFTSLDLRQPAAVEQQRQVYLSQIEKARESLHEFRHRVKVLDLSIQQQEHVLDRLDATYGDLDQLSNLEQLLQLVRNSEDYNQNLKFRSDVSQIVARIQKTLENLPAYCMTADRGEKSLQKQR
;
A
#
# COMPACT_ATOMS: atom_id res chain seq x y z
N MET A 1 71.28 -15.25 27.82
CA MET A 1 70.32 -14.12 27.71
C MET A 1 69.57 -14.02 26.36
N PHE A 2 69.86 -14.89 25.36
CA PHE A 2 69.21 -14.84 24.03
C PHE A 2 67.93 -15.70 23.90
N LEU A 3 67.81 -16.80 24.64
CA LEU A 3 66.65 -17.71 24.60
C LEU A 3 65.34 -17.07 25.11
N PHE A 4 65.39 -16.34 26.22
CA PHE A 4 64.22 -15.62 26.77
C PHE A 4 63.68 -14.54 25.82
N ARG A 5 64.56 -13.92 25.00
CA ARG A 5 64.18 -12.89 24.02
C ARG A 5 63.47 -13.49 22.81
N SER A 6 63.82 -14.72 22.42
CA SER A 6 63.18 -15.49 21.34
C SER A 6 61.79 -16.01 21.75
N ILE A 7 61.66 -16.56 22.96
CA ILE A 7 60.39 -17.05 23.51
C ILE A 7 59.38 -15.89 23.66
N ARG A 8 59.83 -14.73 24.17
CA ARG A 8 58.99 -13.54 24.30
C ARG A 8 58.49 -13.01 22.94
N ARG A 9 59.34 -13.01 21.90
CA ARG A 9 58.92 -12.60 20.55
C ARG A 9 57.89 -13.55 19.93
N ARG A 10 58.06 -14.87 20.13
CA ARG A 10 57.10 -15.88 19.64
C ARG A 10 55.74 -15.78 20.34
N LEU A 11 55.74 -15.57 21.66
CA LEU A 11 54.52 -15.34 22.44
C LEU A 11 53.78 -14.08 22.00
N VAL A 12 54.49 -12.96 21.79
CA VAL A 12 53.88 -11.72 21.30
C VAL A 12 53.30 -11.91 19.90
N SER A 13 54.01 -12.57 18.98
CA SER A 13 53.51 -12.82 17.63
C SER A 13 52.25 -13.69 17.61
N LEU A 14 52.19 -14.74 18.44
CA LEU A 14 50.99 -15.57 18.58
C LEU A 14 49.82 -14.77 19.16
N PHE A 15 50.09 -13.97 20.18
CA PHE A 15 49.08 -13.11 20.80
C PHE A 15 48.52 -12.07 19.82
N THR A 16 49.39 -11.42 19.03
CA THR A 16 48.98 -10.48 17.99
C THR A 16 48.14 -11.17 16.91
N GLY A 17 48.53 -12.38 16.47
CA GLY A 17 47.77 -13.15 15.48
C GLY A 17 46.37 -13.52 15.98
N VAL A 18 46.25 -13.97 17.22
CA VAL A 18 44.96 -14.28 17.86
C VAL A 18 44.11 -13.02 18.00
N MET A 19 44.69 -11.90 18.43
CA MET A 19 43.98 -10.61 18.52
C MET A 19 43.41 -10.17 17.17
N LEU A 20 44.18 -10.32 16.10
CA LEU A 20 43.76 -9.96 14.75
C LEU A 20 42.57 -10.82 14.27
N LEU A 21 42.60 -12.12 14.59
CA LEU A 21 41.49 -13.05 14.33
C LEU A 21 40.22 -12.68 15.11
N VAL A 22 40.36 -12.34 16.39
CA VAL A 22 39.24 -11.90 17.22
C VAL A 22 38.64 -10.60 16.68
N ILE A 23 39.46 -9.64 16.27
CA ILE A 23 39.00 -8.39 15.63
C ILE A 23 38.27 -8.70 14.31
N ALA A 24 38.81 -9.58 13.48
CA ALA A 24 38.16 -9.97 12.23
C ALA A 24 36.80 -10.63 12.45
N MET A 25 36.68 -11.54 13.44
CA MET A 25 35.40 -12.14 13.81
C MET A 25 34.42 -11.11 14.37
N ALA A 26 34.90 -10.15 15.17
CA ALA A 26 34.06 -9.08 15.70
C ALA A 26 33.53 -8.16 14.59
N VAL A 27 34.36 -7.84 13.59
CA VAL A 27 33.95 -7.06 12.42
C VAL A 27 32.90 -7.82 11.61
N ILE A 28 33.12 -9.10 11.31
CA ILE A 28 32.15 -9.94 10.58
C ILE A 28 30.82 -10.03 11.36
N GLY A 29 30.89 -10.21 12.68
CA GLY A 29 29.70 -10.23 13.55
C GLY A 29 28.95 -8.90 13.54
N ALA A 30 29.66 -7.77 13.58
CA ALA A 30 29.06 -6.44 13.49
C ALA A 30 28.38 -6.22 12.12
N PHE A 31 29.02 -6.61 11.02
CA PHE A 31 28.41 -6.56 9.69
C PHE A 31 27.16 -7.46 9.59
N GLY A 32 27.20 -8.66 10.16
CA GLY A 32 26.05 -9.56 10.21
C GLY A 32 24.87 -8.97 10.99
N LEU A 33 25.14 -8.30 12.12
CA LEU A 33 24.11 -7.62 12.92
C LEU A 33 23.46 -6.45 12.17
N VAL A 34 24.26 -5.63 11.48
CA VAL A 34 23.74 -4.52 10.67
C VAL A 34 22.86 -5.03 9.54
N TRP A 35 23.30 -6.07 8.82
CA TRP A 35 22.50 -6.65 7.74
C TRP A 35 21.20 -7.28 8.26
N HIS A 36 21.25 -7.93 9.43
CA HIS A 36 20.05 -8.47 10.04
C HIS A 36 19.07 -7.37 10.46
N GLN A 37 19.56 -6.26 11.00
CA GLN A 37 18.71 -5.10 11.33
C GLN A 37 18.06 -4.50 10.08
N GLU A 38 18.82 -4.31 9.00
CA GLU A 38 18.29 -3.79 7.73
C GLU A 38 17.18 -4.68 7.17
N ALA A 39 17.37 -6.01 7.21
CA ALA A 39 16.36 -6.97 6.75
C ALA A 39 15.10 -6.98 7.64
N VAL A 40 15.26 -6.81 8.95
CA VAL A 40 14.14 -6.69 9.89
C VAL A 40 13.38 -5.39 9.67
N ASP A 41 14.07 -4.28 9.42
CA ASP A 41 13.45 -2.98 9.14
C ASP A 41 12.71 -2.98 7.79
N GLU A 42 13.26 -3.64 6.78
CA GLU A 42 12.58 -3.86 5.49
C GLU A 42 11.33 -4.73 5.66
N LEU A 43 11.41 -5.78 6.47
CA LEU A 43 10.27 -6.65 6.76
C LEU A 43 9.19 -5.93 7.58
N ASP A 44 9.56 -5.12 8.58
CA ASP A 44 8.63 -4.29 9.35
C ASP A 44 7.91 -3.27 8.44
N PHE A 45 8.65 -2.69 7.50
CA PHE A 45 8.07 -1.80 6.51
C PHE A 45 7.03 -2.52 5.63
N LEU A 46 7.38 -3.68 5.07
CA LEU A 46 6.47 -4.46 4.21
C LEU A 46 5.24 -4.97 4.95
N LEU A 47 5.37 -5.30 6.24
CA LEU A 47 4.26 -5.83 7.04
C LEU A 47 3.35 -4.73 7.60
N HIS A 48 3.92 -3.61 8.04
CA HIS A 48 3.18 -2.63 8.82
C HIS A 48 3.04 -1.25 8.19
N ARG A 49 3.95 -0.83 7.29
CA ARG A 49 4.02 0.57 6.81
C ARG A 49 3.75 0.75 5.32
N SER A 50 3.91 -0.29 4.50
CA SER A 50 3.67 -0.17 3.06
C SER A 50 2.18 0.10 2.78
N PRO A 51 1.85 1.04 1.87
CA PRO A 51 0.49 1.24 1.38
C PRO A 51 0.00 -0.01 0.64
N ASP A 52 -1.16 -0.55 1.05
CA ASP A 52 -1.75 -1.74 0.40
C ASP A 52 -2.69 -1.33 -0.74
N LEU A 53 -2.15 -1.26 -1.96
CA LEU A 53 -2.94 -0.97 -3.15
C LEU A 53 -3.95 -2.08 -3.44
N ALA A 54 -3.60 -3.35 -3.17
CA ALA A 54 -4.47 -4.48 -3.48
C ALA A 54 -5.74 -4.44 -2.62
N HIS A 55 -5.60 -4.10 -1.34
CA HIS A 55 -6.73 -3.89 -0.45
C HIS A 55 -7.62 -2.73 -0.90
N LEU A 56 -7.01 -1.60 -1.29
CA LEU A 56 -7.74 -0.44 -1.80
C LEU A 56 -8.50 -0.78 -3.10
N SER A 57 -7.81 -1.36 -4.07
CA SER A 57 -8.39 -1.77 -5.36
C SER A 57 -9.55 -2.75 -5.19
N ARG A 58 -9.41 -3.72 -4.28
CA ARG A 58 -10.47 -4.67 -3.93
C ARG A 58 -11.66 -4.00 -3.25
N SER A 59 -11.41 -2.98 -2.43
CA SER A 59 -12.49 -2.21 -1.80
C SER A 59 -13.26 -1.40 -2.85
N MET A 60 -12.57 -0.85 -3.85
CA MET A 60 -13.19 -0.15 -4.98
C MET A 60 -14.03 -1.09 -5.88
N SER A 61 -13.55 -2.32 -6.14
CA SER A 61 -14.28 -3.28 -7.01
C SER A 61 -15.61 -3.74 -6.41
N ARG A 62 -15.73 -3.75 -5.08
CA ARG A 62 -16.96 -4.15 -4.38
C ARG A 62 -18.13 -3.18 -4.57
N ILE A 63 -17.84 -1.92 -4.92
CA ILE A 63 -18.88 -0.89 -5.15
C ILE A 63 -19.82 -1.32 -6.30
N PRO A 64 -19.35 -1.54 -7.54
CA PRO A 64 -20.23 -1.98 -8.62
C PRO A 64 -20.79 -3.38 -8.38
N GLU A 65 -20.00 -4.30 -7.78
CA GLU A 65 -20.48 -5.65 -7.44
C GLU A 65 -21.74 -5.61 -6.55
N SER A 66 -21.82 -4.67 -5.62
CA SER A 66 -22.99 -4.48 -4.75
C SER A 66 -24.28 -4.14 -5.48
N LEU A 67 -24.19 -3.67 -6.72
CA LEU A 67 -25.34 -3.30 -7.54
C LEU A 67 -25.89 -4.47 -8.37
N PHE A 68 -25.12 -5.55 -8.53
CA PHE A 68 -25.49 -6.76 -9.29
C PHE A 68 -25.99 -7.87 -8.37
N THR A 69 -26.97 -7.54 -7.51
CA THR A 69 -27.62 -8.52 -6.64
C THR A 69 -28.87 -9.11 -7.28
N SER A 70 -29.34 -10.24 -6.75
CA SER A 70 -30.61 -10.89 -7.15
C SER A 70 -31.85 -10.23 -6.53
N LEU A 71 -31.74 -8.98 -6.05
CA LEU A 71 -32.85 -8.28 -5.40
C LEU A 71 -33.91 -7.85 -6.42
N ASP A 72 -35.18 -8.00 -6.05
CA ASP A 72 -36.31 -7.56 -6.88
C ASP A 72 -36.55 -6.05 -6.70
N LEU A 73 -36.00 -5.25 -7.62
CA LEU A 73 -36.12 -3.79 -7.64
C LEU A 73 -37.53 -3.25 -7.90
N ARG A 74 -38.54 -4.11 -8.04
CA ARG A 74 -39.95 -3.72 -8.02
C ARG A 74 -40.48 -3.50 -6.61
N GLN A 75 -39.75 -3.95 -5.60
CA GLN A 75 -40.11 -3.80 -4.19
C GLN A 75 -39.35 -2.62 -3.57
N PRO A 76 -40.04 -1.68 -2.90
CA PRO A 76 -39.40 -0.51 -2.31
C PRO A 76 -38.37 -0.87 -1.24
N ALA A 77 -38.63 -1.92 -0.46
CA ALA A 77 -37.69 -2.43 0.54
C ALA A 77 -36.37 -2.93 -0.10
N ALA A 78 -36.44 -3.57 -1.27
CA ALA A 78 -35.27 -4.08 -1.97
C ALA A 78 -34.41 -2.95 -2.55
N VAL A 79 -35.04 -1.89 -3.07
CA VAL A 79 -34.34 -0.68 -3.54
C VAL A 79 -33.61 -0.01 -2.39
N GLU A 80 -34.28 0.15 -1.24
CA GLU A 80 -33.68 0.77 -0.07
C GLU A 80 -32.53 -0.06 0.49
N GLN A 81 -32.70 -1.38 0.58
CA GLN A 81 -31.64 -2.29 0.96
C GLN A 81 -30.44 -2.19 0.00
N GLN A 82 -30.68 -2.17 -1.30
CA GLN A 82 -29.62 -2.02 -2.29
C GLN A 82 -28.89 -0.67 -2.15
N ARG A 83 -29.60 0.43 -1.88
CA ARG A 83 -29.01 1.74 -1.62
C ARG A 83 -28.09 1.71 -0.39
N GLN A 84 -28.57 1.13 0.71
CA GLN A 84 -27.79 1.02 1.95
C GLN A 84 -26.52 0.19 1.75
N VAL A 85 -26.61 -0.94 1.05
CA VAL A 85 -25.45 -1.77 0.75
C VAL A 85 -24.46 -1.00 -0.13
N TYR A 86 -24.94 -0.33 -1.18
CA TYR A 86 -24.11 0.49 -2.06
C TYR A 86 -23.35 1.58 -1.30
N LEU A 87 -24.05 2.39 -0.50
CA LEU A 87 -23.44 3.42 0.33
C LEU A 87 -22.42 2.84 1.33
N SER A 88 -22.73 1.69 1.94
CA SER A 88 -21.81 1.04 2.86
C SER A 88 -20.50 0.61 2.19
N GLN A 89 -20.53 0.24 0.90
CA GLN A 89 -19.31 -0.09 0.15
C GLN A 89 -18.52 1.16 -0.21
N ILE A 90 -19.19 2.27 -0.54
CA ILE A 90 -18.51 3.55 -0.76
C ILE A 90 -17.78 3.98 0.51
N GLU A 91 -18.42 3.89 1.68
CA GLU A 91 -17.79 4.29 2.93
C GLU A 91 -16.56 3.43 3.25
N LYS A 92 -16.66 2.11 3.08
CA LYS A 92 -15.50 1.20 3.22
C LYS A 92 -14.37 1.54 2.25
N ALA A 93 -14.70 1.92 1.02
CA ALA A 93 -13.70 2.36 0.04
C ALA A 93 -13.06 3.68 0.45
N ARG A 94 -13.83 4.62 1.03
CA ARG A 94 -13.34 5.89 1.58
C ARG A 94 -12.41 5.68 2.76
N GLU A 95 -12.75 4.77 3.68
CA GLU A 95 -11.89 4.36 4.80
C GLU A 95 -10.58 3.76 4.28
N SER A 96 -10.65 2.81 3.33
CA SER A 96 -9.45 2.21 2.76
C SER A 96 -8.57 3.23 2.03
N LEU A 97 -9.17 4.22 1.35
CA LEU A 97 -8.43 5.30 0.68
C LEU A 97 -7.75 6.21 1.71
N HIS A 98 -8.43 6.50 2.82
CA HIS A 98 -7.88 7.29 3.92
C HIS A 98 -6.68 6.61 4.56
N GLU A 99 -6.79 5.32 4.83
CA GLU A 99 -5.68 4.52 5.36
C GLU A 99 -4.50 4.48 4.38
N PHE A 100 -4.76 4.24 3.09
CA PHE A 100 -3.74 4.27 2.04
C PHE A 100 -3.02 5.62 1.99
N ARG A 101 -3.78 6.72 1.99
CA ARG A 101 -3.23 8.09 2.02
C ARG A 101 -2.39 8.35 3.27
N HIS A 102 -2.85 7.89 4.43
CA HIS A 102 -2.10 8.03 5.68
C HIS A 102 -0.76 7.29 5.59
N ARG A 103 -0.76 6.05 5.09
CA ARG A 103 0.47 5.26 4.89
C ARG A 103 1.42 5.95 3.91
N VAL A 104 0.91 6.50 2.80
CA VAL A 104 1.70 7.31 1.85
C VAL A 104 2.33 8.54 2.51
N LYS A 105 1.62 9.22 3.41
CA LYS A 105 2.15 10.41 4.11
C LYS A 105 3.33 10.11 5.04
N VAL A 106 3.38 8.89 5.57
CA VAL A 106 4.45 8.44 6.47
C VAL A 106 5.65 7.89 5.69
N LEU A 107 5.52 7.70 4.37
CA LEU A 107 6.66 7.34 3.52
C LEU A 107 7.67 8.48 3.45
N ASP A 108 8.94 8.10 3.43
CA ASP A 108 10.10 8.98 3.30
C ASP A 108 10.31 9.35 1.82
N LEU A 109 9.35 10.10 1.27
CA LEU A 109 9.33 10.59 -0.11
C LEU A 109 9.77 12.05 -0.16
N SER A 110 10.27 12.49 -1.32
CA SER A 110 10.46 13.92 -1.53
C SER A 110 9.10 14.64 -1.53
N ILE A 111 9.08 15.92 -1.15
CA ILE A 111 7.85 16.74 -1.13
C ILE A 111 7.12 16.66 -2.48
N GLN A 112 7.86 16.77 -3.59
CA GLN A 112 7.31 16.70 -4.95
C GLN A 112 6.70 15.34 -5.30
N GLN A 113 7.33 14.24 -4.86
CA GLN A 113 6.81 12.88 -5.07
C GLN A 113 5.55 12.66 -4.25
N GLN A 114 5.55 13.15 -3.01
CA GLN A 114 4.41 13.04 -2.11
C GLN A 114 3.22 13.84 -2.64
N GLU A 115 3.41 15.10 -3.03
CA GLU A 115 2.37 15.93 -3.64
C GLU A 115 1.76 15.29 -4.89
N HIS A 116 2.60 14.79 -5.81
CA HIS A 116 2.11 14.15 -7.03
C HIS A 116 1.24 12.90 -6.75
N VAL A 117 1.55 12.11 -5.71
CA VAL A 117 0.71 10.98 -5.30
C VAL A 117 -0.57 11.48 -4.63
N LEU A 118 -0.46 12.45 -3.72
CA LEU A 118 -1.61 13.00 -2.99
C LEU A 118 -2.63 13.65 -3.92
N ASP A 119 -2.21 14.40 -4.94
CA ASP A 119 -3.11 15.02 -5.92
C ASP A 119 -3.98 13.97 -6.64
N ARG A 120 -3.40 12.81 -6.96
CA ARG A 120 -4.13 11.70 -7.60
C ARG A 120 -5.10 11.01 -6.63
N LEU A 121 -4.73 10.89 -5.36
CA LEU A 121 -5.62 10.37 -4.33
C LEU A 121 -6.78 11.36 -4.06
N ASP A 122 -6.51 12.66 -4.09
CA ASP A 122 -7.53 13.70 -3.91
C ASP A 122 -8.53 13.69 -5.09
N ALA A 123 -8.08 13.43 -6.33
CA ALA A 123 -8.98 13.16 -7.45
C ALA A 123 -9.86 11.91 -7.21
N THR A 124 -9.29 10.87 -6.59
CA THR A 124 -10.04 9.64 -6.25
C THR A 124 -11.10 9.90 -5.18
N TYR A 125 -10.85 10.80 -4.22
CA TYR A 125 -11.87 11.26 -3.28
C TYR A 125 -13.03 11.96 -3.99
N GLY A 126 -12.73 12.86 -4.94
CA GLY A 126 -13.76 13.51 -5.75
C GLY A 126 -14.63 12.51 -6.51
N ASP A 127 -14.04 11.44 -7.04
CA ASP A 127 -14.76 10.37 -7.72
C ASP A 127 -15.67 9.57 -6.76
N LEU A 128 -15.23 9.30 -5.52
CA LEU A 128 -16.05 8.66 -4.49
C LEU A 128 -17.23 9.54 -4.04
N ASP A 129 -17.02 10.85 -3.96
CA ASP A 129 -18.11 11.79 -3.65
C ASP A 129 -19.11 11.87 -4.80
N GLN A 130 -18.63 11.83 -6.06
CA GLN A 130 -19.49 11.69 -7.23
C GLN A 130 -20.35 10.41 -7.14
N LEU A 131 -19.75 9.28 -6.77
CA LEU A 131 -20.47 8.00 -6.59
C LEU A 131 -21.54 8.11 -5.50
N SER A 132 -21.24 8.78 -4.39
CA SER A 132 -22.20 9.01 -3.30
C SER A 132 -23.44 9.76 -3.81
N ASN A 133 -23.24 10.79 -4.64
CA ASN A 133 -24.34 11.58 -5.21
C ASN A 133 -25.21 10.81 -6.22
N LEU A 134 -24.66 9.78 -6.88
CA LEU A 134 -25.41 8.98 -7.86
C LEU A 134 -26.46 8.07 -7.21
N GLU A 135 -26.44 7.86 -5.89
CA GLU A 135 -27.41 7.02 -5.20
C GLU A 135 -28.88 7.44 -5.42
N GLN A 136 -29.08 8.74 -5.66
CA GLN A 136 -30.39 9.36 -5.86
C GLN A 136 -31.05 8.88 -7.16
N LEU A 137 -30.23 8.36 -8.09
CA LEU A 137 -30.68 7.80 -9.36
C LEU A 137 -31.17 6.35 -9.21
N LEU A 138 -30.91 5.69 -8.07
CA LEU A 138 -31.45 4.36 -7.82
C LEU A 138 -32.92 4.46 -7.42
N GLN A 139 -33.79 4.00 -8.32
CA GLN A 139 -35.24 4.13 -8.21
C GLN A 139 -35.98 2.80 -8.27
N LEU A 140 -37.24 2.82 -7.82
CA LEU A 140 -38.15 1.69 -7.92
C LEU A 140 -38.52 1.42 -9.38
N VAL A 141 -38.40 0.17 -9.83
CA VAL A 141 -38.74 -0.21 -11.21
C VAL A 141 -40.24 -0.41 -11.33
N ARG A 142 -40.97 0.56 -11.89
CA ARG A 142 -42.42 0.44 -12.19
C ARG A 142 -42.67 0.20 -13.67
N ASN A 143 -41.81 0.74 -14.53
CA ASN A 143 -41.92 0.65 -15.98
C ASN A 143 -40.56 0.36 -16.63
N SER A 144 -40.54 0.27 -17.96
CA SER A 144 -39.30 0.05 -18.73
C SER A 144 -38.34 1.24 -18.72
N GLU A 145 -38.84 2.46 -18.50
CA GLU A 145 -38.02 3.67 -18.40
C GLU A 145 -37.20 3.65 -17.11
N ASP A 146 -37.82 3.36 -15.97
CA ASP A 146 -37.16 3.20 -14.66
C ASP A 146 -36.09 2.11 -14.70
N TYR A 147 -36.38 1.01 -15.42
CA TYR A 147 -35.40 -0.06 -15.64
C TYR A 147 -34.17 0.43 -16.40
N ASN A 148 -34.38 1.19 -17.49
CA ASN A 148 -33.29 1.78 -18.27
C ASN A 148 -32.51 2.82 -17.46
N GLN A 149 -33.17 3.61 -16.61
CA GLN A 149 -32.50 4.56 -15.71
C GLN A 149 -31.61 3.84 -14.70
N ASN A 150 -32.09 2.77 -14.07
CA ASN A 150 -31.29 1.95 -13.16
C ASN A 150 -30.10 1.27 -13.88
N LEU A 151 -30.28 0.85 -15.12
CA LEU A 151 -29.20 0.28 -15.93
C LEU A 151 -28.14 1.34 -16.28
N LYS A 152 -28.57 2.55 -16.63
CA LYS A 152 -27.68 3.70 -16.83
C LYS A 152 -26.91 4.04 -15.56
N PHE A 153 -27.58 4.12 -14.41
CA PHE A 153 -26.94 4.32 -13.11
C PHE A 153 -25.84 3.27 -12.84
N ARG A 154 -26.13 1.98 -13.05
CA ARG A 154 -25.12 0.91 -12.90
C ARG A 154 -23.93 1.07 -13.85
N SER A 155 -24.19 1.49 -15.09
CA SER A 155 -23.14 1.79 -16.07
C SER A 155 -22.28 2.98 -15.63
N ASP A 156 -22.90 4.07 -15.18
CA ASP A 156 -22.20 5.28 -14.74
C ASP A 156 -21.32 4.99 -13.52
N VAL A 157 -21.83 4.22 -12.54
CA VAL A 157 -21.04 3.74 -11.40
C VAL A 157 -19.84 2.91 -11.85
N SER A 158 -20.06 1.97 -12.77
CA SER A 158 -18.98 1.10 -13.27
C SER A 158 -17.91 1.90 -14.01
N GLN A 159 -18.29 2.93 -14.76
CA GLN A 159 -17.37 3.80 -15.48
C GLN A 159 -16.50 4.63 -14.52
N ILE A 160 -17.09 5.20 -13.47
CA ILE A 160 -16.35 5.95 -12.46
C ILE A 160 -15.38 5.03 -11.71
N VAL A 161 -15.82 3.84 -11.31
CA VAL A 161 -14.94 2.88 -10.63
C VAL A 161 -13.80 2.40 -11.54
N ALA A 162 -14.05 2.18 -12.83
CA ALA A 162 -12.99 1.88 -13.79
C ALA A 162 -11.98 3.04 -13.93
N ARG A 163 -12.45 4.29 -13.90
CA ARG A 163 -11.57 5.48 -13.87
C ARG A 163 -10.73 5.51 -12.60
N ILE A 164 -11.33 5.27 -11.43
CA ILE A 164 -10.62 5.18 -10.16
C ILE A 164 -9.54 4.08 -10.23
N GLN A 165 -9.91 2.87 -10.65
CA GLN A 165 -8.97 1.75 -10.78
C GLN A 165 -7.81 2.10 -11.69
N LYS A 166 -8.08 2.72 -12.85
CA LYS A 166 -7.02 3.19 -13.75
C LYS A 166 -6.13 4.24 -13.10
N THR A 167 -6.67 5.17 -12.31
CA THR A 167 -5.87 6.16 -11.57
C THR A 167 -4.96 5.47 -10.55
N LEU A 168 -5.48 4.47 -9.84
CA LEU A 168 -4.76 3.67 -8.85
C LEU A 168 -3.66 2.81 -9.47
N GLU A 169 -3.92 2.17 -10.62
CA GLU A 169 -2.93 1.39 -11.37
C GLU A 169 -1.78 2.25 -11.92
N ASN A 170 -2.07 3.50 -12.28
CA ASN A 170 -1.07 4.44 -12.78
C ASN A 170 -0.32 5.17 -11.67
N LEU A 171 -0.55 4.82 -10.40
CA LEU A 171 0.22 5.41 -9.31
C LEU A 171 1.72 5.08 -9.46
N PRO A 172 2.62 6.01 -9.11
CA PRO A 172 4.05 5.80 -9.29
C PRO A 172 4.57 4.61 -8.48
N ALA A 173 5.41 3.76 -9.08
CA ALA A 173 5.91 2.55 -8.42
C ALA A 173 6.61 2.80 -7.07
N TYR A 174 7.27 3.95 -6.88
CA TYR A 174 7.95 4.31 -5.63
C TYR A 174 7.02 4.41 -4.40
N CYS A 175 5.70 4.46 -4.58
CA CYS A 175 4.74 4.38 -3.47
C CYS A 175 4.38 2.94 -3.08
N MET A 176 4.76 1.94 -3.89
CA MET A 176 4.45 0.52 -3.72
C MET A 176 5.68 -0.35 -3.54
N THR A 177 6.79 -0.01 -4.21
CA THR A 177 8.05 -0.73 -4.11
C THR A 177 8.94 -0.06 -3.09
N ALA A 178 9.46 -0.86 -2.17
CA ALA A 178 10.57 -0.51 -1.30
C ALA A 178 11.85 -0.24 -2.14
N ASP A 179 11.91 0.88 -2.85
CA ASP A 179 13.16 1.43 -3.38
C ASP A 179 14.02 2.03 -2.24
N ARG A 180 14.00 1.37 -1.08
CA ARG A 180 14.95 1.54 0.02
C ARG A 180 16.07 0.50 -0.09
N GLY A 181 15.75 -0.74 -0.45
CA GLY A 181 16.74 -1.82 -0.60
C GLY A 181 17.69 -1.63 -1.79
N GLU A 182 17.21 -1.13 -2.93
CA GLU A 182 18.10 -0.89 -4.09
C GLU A 182 18.96 0.36 -3.91
N LYS A 183 18.44 1.40 -3.25
CA LYS A 183 19.21 2.62 -2.92
C LYS A 183 20.27 2.39 -1.85
N SER A 184 20.06 1.51 -0.87
CA SER A 184 21.09 1.14 0.11
C SER A 184 22.21 0.31 -0.53
N LEU A 185 21.88 -0.57 -1.48
CA LEU A 185 22.85 -1.33 -2.28
C LEU A 185 23.67 -0.46 -3.25
N GLN A 186 23.08 0.59 -3.83
CA GLN A 186 23.80 1.51 -4.72
C GLN A 186 24.72 2.49 -3.98
N LYS A 187 24.44 2.81 -2.71
CA LYS A 187 25.27 3.73 -1.90
C LYS A 187 26.62 3.11 -1.47
N GLN A 188 26.82 1.81 -1.73
CA GLN A 188 28.03 1.05 -1.38
C GLN A 188 28.93 0.70 -2.58
N ARG A 189 28.63 1.17 -3.80
CA ARG A 189 29.55 1.06 -4.94
C ARG A 189 30.45 2.27 -5.10
#